data_AF-A0A7Y3UJZ2-F1
#
_entry.id   AF-A0A7Y3UJZ2-F1
#
_cell.length_a   1.000
_cell.length_b   1.000
_cell.length_c   1.000
_cell.angle_alpha   90.00
_cell.angle_beta   90.00
_cell.angle_gamma   90.00
#
_symmetry.space_group_name_H-M   'P 1'
#
loop_
_entity.id
_entity.type
_entity.pdbx_description
1 polymer ?
#
loop_
_entity_poly.entity_id
_entity_poly.type
_entity_poly.pdbx_seq_one_letter_code
_entity_poly.pdbx_strand_id
1 'polypeptide(L)' 'MITAVDTNILLGILFADKKHFADSKNVIDAYLGQGQLILSEVVYAELASQFASESEVE' A
#
# COMPACT_ATOMS: atom_id res chain seq x y z
N MET A 1 -11.50 2.07 13.90
CA MET A 1 -11.82 2.66 12.58
C MET A 1 -11.40 1.67 11.50
N ILE A 2 -12.04 1.69 10.33
CA ILE A 2 -11.58 0.94 9.14
C ILE A 2 -11.11 1.97 8.13
N THR A 3 -9.84 1.88 7.72
CA THR A 3 -9.23 2.77 6.73
C THR A 3 -8.93 1.99 5.47
N ALA A 4 -9.53 2.40 4.35
CA ALA A 4 -9.17 1.86 3.05
C ALA A 4 -7.87 2.53 2.56
N VAL A 5 -6.92 1.72 2.08
CA VAL A 5 -5.63 2.19 1.57
C VAL A 5 -5.67 2.25 0.05
N ASP A 6 -5.18 3.35 -0.51
CA ASP A 6 -5.05 3.58 -1.96
C ASP A 6 -3.74 2.99 -2.50
N THR A 7 -3.74 2.58 -3.77
CA THR A 7 -2.57 2.06 -4.49
C THR A 7 -1.36 2.98 -4.36
N ASN A 8 -1.53 4.30 -4.46
CA ASN A 8 -0.41 5.25 -4.43
C ASN A 8 0.39 5.21 -3.11
N ILE A 9 -0.29 4.98 -1.98
CA ILE A 9 0.37 4.84 -0.66
C ILE A 9 1.22 3.57 -0.64
N LEU A 10 0.70 2.48 -1.21
CA LEU A 10 1.42 1.21 -1.29
C LEU A 10 2.61 1.29 -2.25
N LEU A 11 2.46 1.97 -3.39
CA LEU A 11 3.54 2.17 -4.35
C LEU A 11 4.71 2.94 -3.75
N GLY A 12 4.42 3.98 -2.94
CA GLY A 12 5.44 4.73 -2.22
C GLY A 12 6.30 3.87 -1.29
N ILE A 13 5.74 2.78 -0.75
CA ILE A 13 6.42 1.87 0.18
C ILE A 13 7.11 0.73 -0.57
N LEU A 14 6.39 0.03 -1.46
CA LEU A 14 6.83 -1.23 -2.08
C LEU A 14 7.88 -1.03 -3.16
N PHE A 15 7.78 0.04 -3.94
CA PHE A 15 8.71 0.32 -5.04
C PHE A 15 9.81 1.31 -4.66
N ALA A 16 9.97 1.57 -3.35
CA ALA A 16 11.03 2.41 -2.78
C ALA A 16 11.17 3.78 -3.47
N ASP A 17 10.04 4.44 -3.76
CA ASP A 17 10.04 5.80 -4.25
C ASP A 17 10.65 6.71 -3.17
N LYS A 18 11.91 7.13 -3.40
CA LYS A 18 12.68 7.98 -2.48
C LYS A 18 11.93 9.25 -2.07
N LYS A 19 11.01 9.74 -2.90
CA LYS A 19 10.24 10.95 -2.63
C LYS A 19 9.08 10.72 -1.66
N HIS A 20 8.38 9.58 -1.78
CA HIS A 20 7.12 9.36 -1.07
C HIS A 20 7.19 8.26 0.01
N PHE A 21 8.31 7.53 0.11
CA PHE A 21 8.47 6.43 1.06
C PHE A 21 8.19 6.83 2.50
N ALA A 22 8.84 7.89 2.99
CA ALA A 22 8.71 8.33 4.37
C ALA A 22 7.28 8.77 4.70
N ASP A 23 6.67 9.57 3.83
CA ASP A 23 5.31 10.08 4.04
C ASP A 23 4.27 8.94 4.01
N SER A 24 4.38 8.05 3.03
CA SER A 24 3.48 6.89 2.88
C SER A 24 3.57 5.96 4.09
N LYS A 25 4.80 5.70 4.56
CA LYS A 25 5.03 4.88 5.75
C LYS A 25 4.45 5.53 7.02
N ASN A 26 4.71 6.82 7.23
CA ASN A 26 4.20 7.55 8.40
C ASN A 26 2.67 7.54 8.45
N VAL A 27 2.00 7.66 7.31
CA VAL A 27 0.53 7.59 7.22
C VAL A 27 0.03 6.19 7.58
N ILE A 28 0.64 5.13 7.03
CA ILE A 28 0.27 3.74 7.37
C ILE A 28 0.44 3.50 8.88
N ASP A 29 1.57 3.88 9.47
CA ASP A 29 1.84 3.69 10.90
C ASP A 29 0.84 4.45 11.77
N ALA A 30 0.50 5.70 11.39
CA ALA A 30 -0.48 6.51 12.11
C ALA A 30 -1.89 5.92 12.11
N TYR A 31 -2.33 5.34 10.98
CA TYR A 31 -3.67 4.75 10.85
C TYR A 31 -3.75 3.32 11.36
N LEU A 32 -2.66 2.56 11.32
CA LEU A 32 -2.56 1.23 11.93
C LEU A 32 -2.81 1.30 13.45
N GLY A 33 -2.35 2.36 14.11
CA GLY A 33 -2.63 2.62 15.53
C GLY A 33 -4.10 2.97 15.84
N GLN A 34 -4.91 3.30 14.84
CA GLN A 34 -6.31 3.76 15.00
C GLN A 34 -7.35 2.70 14.62
N GLY A 35 -6.91 1.54 14.11
CA GLY A 35 -7.78 0.43 13.77
C GLY A 35 -7.23 -0.44 12.64
N GLN A 36 -8.12 -0.92 11.79
CA GLN A 36 -7.78 -1.85 10.72
C GLN A 36 -7.54 -1.10 9.42
N LEU A 37 -6.51 -1.53 8.68
CA LEU A 37 -6.26 -1.13 7.30
C LEU A 37 -6.82 -2.22 6.39
N ILE A 38 -7.49 -1.82 5.30
CA ILE A 38 -8.02 -2.75 4.29
C ILE A 38 -7.58 -2.33 2.89
N LEU A 39 -7.47 -3.32 2.01
CA LEU A 39 -7.31 -3.13 0.57
C LEU A 39 -8.64 -3.48 -0.11
N SER A 40 -9.06 -2.66 -1.07
CA SER A 40 -10.17 -3.04 -1.96
C SER A 40 -9.67 -3.99 -3.05
N GLU A 41 -10.59 -4.73 -3.67
CA GLU A 41 -10.25 -5.60 -4.81
C GLU A 41 -9.62 -4.82 -5.97
N VAL A 42 -10.06 -3.58 -6.19
CA VAL A 42 -9.52 -2.68 -7.22
C VAL A 42 -8.06 -2.33 -6.90
N VAL A 43 -7.77 -1.93 -5.66
CA VAL A 43 -6.39 -1.62 -5.22
C VAL A 43 -5.50 -2.85 -5.29
N TYR A 44 -6.03 -4.03 -4.93
CA TYR A 44 -5.30 -5.28 -5.08
C TYR A 44 -4.98 -5.60 -6.54
N ALA A 45 -5.95 -5.46 -7.45
CA ALA A 45 -5.75 -5.71 -8.88
C ALA A 45 -4.75 -4.72 -9.51
N GLU A 46 -4.83 -3.44 -9.16
CA GLU A 46 -3.86 -2.42 -9.59
C GLU A 46 -2.46 -2.76 -9.09
N LEU A 47 -2.31 -3.10 -7.81
CA LEU A 47 -1.04 -3.44 -7.21
C LEU A 47 -0.44 -4.71 -7.84
N ALA A 48 -1.24 -5.77 -7.99
CA ALA A 48 -0.82 -7.03 -8.61
C ALA A 48 -0.30 -6.82 -10.04
N SER A 49 -0.90 -5.90 -10.80
CA SER A 49 -0.44 -5.57 -12.16
C SER A 49 0.96 -4.94 -12.23
N GLN A 50 1.50 -4.45 -11.11
CA GLN A 50 2.85 -3.86 -11.06
C GLN A 50 3.95 -4.90 -10.87
N PHE A 51 3.60 -6.15 -10.55
CA PHE A 51 4.55 -7.25 -10.38
C PHE A 51 4.66 -8.07 -11.66
N ALA A 52 5.86 -8.51 -12.00
CA ALA A 52 6.12 -9.21 -13.27
C ALA A 52 5.67 -10.67 -13.22
N SER A 53 5.49 -11.23 -12.02
CA SER A 53 5.02 -12.59 -11.81
C SER A 53 4.31 -12.73 -10.47
N GLU A 54 3.43 -13.73 -10.36
CA GLU A 54 2.71 -14.06 -9.12
C GLU A 54 3.66 -14.41 -7.97
N SER A 55 4.84 -14.96 -8.26
CA SER A 55 5.89 -15.22 -7.29
C SER A 55 6.52 -13.97 -6.65
N GLU A 56 6.24 -12.78 -7.17
CA GLU A 56 6.64 -11.51 -6.54
C GLU A 56 5.52 -10.92 -5.66
N VAL A 57 4.33 -11.53 -5.65
CA VAL A 57 3.14 -11.09 -4.90
C VAL A 57 2.90 -11.94 -3.64
N GLU A 58 3.24 -13.23 -3.66
CA GLU A 58 3.17 -14.16 -2.49
C GLU A 58 4.30 -13.94 -1.46
#